data_AF-A0A2V7WS49-F1
#
_entry.id   AF-A0A2V7WS49-F1
#
_cell.length_a   1.000
_cell.length_b   1.000
_cell.length_c   1.000
_cell.angle_alpha   90.00
_cell.angle_beta   90.00
_cell.angle_gamma   90.00
#
_symmetry.space_group_name_H-M   'P 1'
#
loop_
_entity.id
_entity.type
_entity.pdbx_description
1 polymer ?
#
loop_
_entity_poly.entity_id
_entity_poly.type
_entity_poly.pdbx_seq_one_letter_code
_entity_poly.pdbx_strand_id
1 'polypeptide(L)'
;MAAGEQIMSRMQLQSLVITRGRDGMAAFNHKHKPVDIPIFGSDQVADVTGAGDTVIAAFTAALAAGATTEEAAQVANYAGGIVVMKRGTATVSRDELLHAIEQTPPATRPH
;
A
#
# COMPACT_ATOMS: atom_id res chain seq x y z
N MET A 1 -15.12 5.64 3.92
CA MET A 1 -15.60 4.54 3.04
C MET A 1 -16.51 4.98 1.93
N ALA A 2 -17.55 5.77 2.21
CA ALA A 2 -18.44 6.28 1.16
C ALA A 2 -17.69 6.91 -0.04
N ALA A 3 -16.63 7.67 0.19
CA ALA A 3 -15.84 8.26 -0.89
C ALA A 3 -15.14 7.21 -1.79
N GLY A 4 -14.52 6.18 -1.22
CA GLY A 4 -13.84 5.14 -1.99
C GLY A 4 -14.80 4.29 -2.82
N GLU A 5 -15.95 3.92 -2.25
CA GLU A 5 -17.02 3.22 -2.97
C GLU A 5 -17.64 4.08 -4.07
N GLN A 6 -17.83 5.38 -3.83
CA GLN A 6 -18.28 6.33 -4.85
C GLN A 6 -17.28 6.46 -6.00
N ILE A 7 -15.98 6.49 -5.72
CA ILE A 7 -14.93 6.53 -6.75
C ILE A 7 -14.95 5.25 -7.58
N MET A 8 -14.96 4.08 -6.92
CA MET A 8 -15.05 2.77 -7.57
C MET A 8 -16.24 2.71 -8.54
N SER A 9 -17.41 3.17 -8.10
CA SER A 9 -18.63 3.18 -8.92
C SER A 9 -18.58 4.21 -10.04
N ARG A 10 -18.24 5.48 -9.75
CA ARG A 10 -18.25 6.55 -10.76
C ARG A 10 -17.23 6.34 -11.87
N MET A 11 -16.08 5.77 -11.54
CA MET A 11 -14.98 5.55 -12.48
C MET A 11 -14.91 4.11 -13.01
N GLN A 12 -15.80 3.23 -12.56
CA GLN A 12 -15.86 1.81 -12.97
C GLN A 12 -14.50 1.09 -12.78
N LEU A 13 -13.86 1.34 -11.64
CA LEU A 13 -12.51 0.82 -11.36
C LEU A 13 -12.57 -0.62 -10.86
N GLN A 14 -11.71 -1.49 -11.41
CA GLN A 14 -11.56 -2.85 -10.89
C GLN A 14 -10.88 -2.91 -9.52
N SER A 15 -10.04 -1.92 -9.22
CA SER A 15 -9.23 -1.85 -8.00
C SER A 15 -8.94 -0.40 -7.67
N LEU A 16 -8.97 -0.07 -6.38
CA LEU A 16 -8.59 1.23 -5.85
C LEU A 16 -7.81 1.03 -4.55
N VAL A 17 -6.72 1.76 -4.41
CA VAL A 17 -5.98 1.88 -3.14
C VAL A 17 -5.94 3.36 -2.76
N ILE A 18 -6.23 3.66 -1.50
CA ILE A 18 -6.18 5.01 -0.94
C ILE A 18 -5.12 5.02 0.16
N THR A 19 -4.07 5.82 -0.02
CA THR A 19 -3.06 6.06 1.03
C THR A 19 -3.59 7.08 2.04
N ARG A 20 -3.43 6.80 3.33
CA ARG A 20 -3.91 7.64 4.44
C ARG A 20 -2.78 8.06 5.39
N GLY A 21 -1.56 8.17 4.87
CA GLY A 21 -0.38 8.55 5.66
C GLY A 21 -0.19 7.60 6.85
N ARG A 22 -0.24 8.14 8.07
CA ARG A 22 -0.07 7.38 9.32
C ARG A 22 -1.15 6.33 9.58
N ASP A 23 -2.31 6.46 8.94
CA ASP A 23 -3.41 5.49 9.08
C ASP A 23 -3.31 4.34 8.06
N GLY A 24 -2.17 4.24 7.36
CA GLY A 24 -1.88 3.17 6.41
C GLY A 24 -2.63 3.35 5.09
N MET A 25 -3.30 2.30 4.64
CA MET A 25 -4.02 2.28 3.36
C MET A 25 -5.41 1.66 3.50
N ALA A 26 -6.31 2.00 2.57
CA ALA A 26 -7.57 1.30 2.37
C ALA A 26 -7.61 0.75 0.94
N ALA A 27 -7.90 -0.54 0.80
CA ALA A 27 -7.97 -1.23 -0.49
C ALA A 27 -9.41 -1.62 -0.82
N PHE A 28 -9.81 -1.40 -2.07
CA PHE A 28 -11.15 -1.61 -2.58
C PHE A 28 -11.09 -2.45 -3.86
N ASN A 29 -11.97 -3.43 -3.98
CA ASN A 29 -12.22 -4.17 -5.21
C ASN A 29 -13.73 -4.47 -5.33
N HIS A 30 -14.17 -5.04 -6.45
CA HIS A 30 -15.58 -5.37 -6.66
C HIS A 30 -16.05 -6.66 -5.97
N LYS A 31 -15.14 -7.53 -5.54
CA LYS A 31 -15.46 -8.89 -5.08
C LYS A 31 -15.65 -8.97 -3.58
N HIS A 32 -14.92 -8.15 -2.83
CA HIS A 32 -14.85 -8.21 -1.38
C HIS A 32 -15.11 -6.83 -0.79
N LYS A 33 -15.49 -6.81 0.49
CA LYS A 33 -15.58 -5.56 1.24
C LYS A 33 -14.21 -4.88 1.26
N PRO A 34 -14.19 -3.54 1.33
CA PRO A 34 -12.94 -2.82 1.50
C PRO A 34 -12.19 -3.28 2.76
N VAL A 35 -10.87 -3.25 2.69
CA VAL A 35 -10.00 -3.64 3.79
C VAL A 35 -9.09 -2.49 4.21
N ASP A 36 -8.90 -2.37 5.51
CA ASP A 36 -7.91 -1.49 6.11
C ASP A 36 -6.58 -2.21 6.26
N ILE A 37 -5.52 -1.56 5.81
CA ILE A 37 -4.14 -2.00 5.92
C ILE A 37 -3.43 -1.02 6.85
N PRO A 38 -3.06 -1.44 8.08
CA PRO A 38 -2.28 -0.60 8.99
C PRO A 38 -0.96 -0.16 8.36
N ILE A 39 -0.45 1.01 8.73
CA ILE A 39 0.84 1.50 8.24
C ILE A 39 1.96 0.51 8.58
N PHE A 40 2.86 0.28 7.62
CA PHE A 40 4.14 -0.35 7.89
C PHE A 40 5.21 0.73 8.11
N GLY A 41 6.05 0.54 9.12
CA GLY A 41 7.11 1.50 9.48
C GLY A 41 6.87 2.11 10.85
N SER A 42 7.56 3.21 11.12
CA SER A 42 7.50 3.93 12.41
C SER A 42 7.04 5.37 12.23
N ASP A 43 6.69 6.03 13.33
CA ASP A 43 6.41 7.48 13.34
C ASP A 43 7.66 8.34 13.04
N GLN A 44 8.86 7.74 12.96
CA GLN A 44 10.11 8.43 12.62
C GLN A 44 10.30 8.48 11.10
N VAL A 45 9.45 9.27 10.44
CA VAL A 45 9.57 9.56 9.01
C VAL A 45 10.76 10.50 8.77
N ALA A 46 11.68 10.09 7.90
CA ALA A 46 12.86 10.86 7.53
C ALA A 46 12.60 11.79 6.34
N ASP A 47 11.92 11.31 5.31
CA ASP A 47 11.58 12.06 4.09
C ASP A 47 10.36 11.42 3.42
N VAL A 48 9.39 12.20 2.96
CA VAL A 48 8.20 11.69 2.24
C VAL A 48 8.33 11.77 0.73
N THR A 49 9.43 12.33 0.23
CA THR A 49 9.68 12.52 -1.20
C THR A 49 9.79 11.18 -1.92
N GLY A 50 8.96 10.96 -2.95
CA GLY A 50 8.97 9.73 -3.75
C GLY A 50 8.20 8.54 -3.13
N ALA A 51 7.55 8.73 -1.98
CA ALA A 51 6.71 7.69 -1.36
C ALA A 51 5.54 7.27 -2.27
N GLY A 52 4.89 8.26 -2.91
CA GLY A 52 3.79 8.00 -3.84
C GLY A 52 4.21 7.17 -5.05
N ASP A 53 5.34 7.52 -5.68
CA ASP A 53 5.87 6.79 -6.83
C ASP A 53 6.23 5.34 -6.45
N THR A 54 6.82 5.16 -5.26
CA THR A 54 7.14 3.84 -4.72
C THR A 54 5.89 3.00 -4.49
N VAL A 55 4.85 3.59 -3.89
CA VAL A 55 3.57 2.92 -3.65
C VAL A 55 2.94 2.49 -4.97
N ILE A 56 2.86 3.39 -5.96
CA ILE A 56 2.25 3.09 -7.27
C ILE A 56 3.04 2.00 -8.00
N ALA A 57 4.37 2.08 -8.00
CA ALA A 57 5.23 1.10 -8.66
C ALA A 57 5.08 -0.30 -8.02
N ALA A 58 5.16 -0.39 -6.70
CA ALA A 58 5.03 -1.65 -5.97
C ALA A 58 3.64 -2.26 -6.12
N PHE A 59 2.59 -1.45 -5.99
CA PHE A 59 1.20 -1.88 -6.19
C PHE A 59 0.99 -2.44 -7.60
N THR A 60 1.44 -1.70 -8.62
CA THR A 60 1.29 -2.09 -10.03
C THR A 60 2.09 -3.36 -10.35
N ALA A 61 3.32 -3.46 -9.85
CA ALA A 61 4.16 -4.65 -10.04
C ALA A 61 3.51 -5.91 -9.43
N ALA A 62 2.96 -5.80 -8.21
CA ALA A 62 2.27 -6.90 -7.56
C ALA A 62 1.01 -7.33 -8.33
N LEU A 63 0.18 -6.38 -8.77
CA LEU A 63 -0.99 -6.67 -9.60
C LEU A 63 -0.58 -7.35 -10.92
N ALA A 64 0.47 -6.88 -11.59
CA ALA A 64 0.97 -7.47 -12.82
C ALA A 64 1.52 -8.90 -12.62
N ALA A 65 2.00 -9.21 -11.41
CA ALA A 65 2.40 -10.55 -11.01
C ALA A 65 1.22 -11.47 -10.62
N GLY A 66 -0.02 -10.98 -10.68
CA GLY A 66 -1.23 -11.75 -10.39
C GLY A 66 -1.72 -11.66 -8.94
N ALA A 67 -1.16 -10.76 -8.14
CA ALA A 67 -1.64 -10.53 -6.78
C ALA A 67 -3.06 -9.93 -6.79
N THR A 68 -3.80 -10.20 -5.73
CA THR A 68 -5.06 -9.50 -5.44
C THR A 68 -4.80 -8.04 -5.09
N THR A 69 -5.84 -7.21 -5.16
CA THR A 69 -5.76 -5.80 -4.74
C THR A 69 -5.27 -5.63 -3.30
N GLU A 70 -5.67 -6.54 -2.41
CA GLU A 70 -5.28 -6.52 -1.00
C GLU A 70 -3.80 -6.85 -0.84
N GLU A 71 -3.33 -7.95 -1.44
CA GLU A 71 -1.92 -8.34 -1.42
C GLU A 71 -1.03 -7.25 -2.05
N ALA A 72 -1.45 -6.70 -3.19
CA ALA A 72 -0.72 -5.62 -3.85
C ALA A 72 -0.64 -4.35 -2.97
N ALA A 73 -1.72 -4.01 -2.27
CA ALA A 73 -1.73 -2.87 -1.35
C ALA A 73 -0.86 -3.12 -0.11
N GLN A 74 -0.79 -4.35 0.39
CA GLN A 74 0.14 -4.72 1.46
C GLN A 74 1.60 -4.54 1.01
N VAL A 75 1.96 -5.08 -0.16
CA VAL A 75 3.30 -4.91 -0.75
C VAL A 75 3.65 -3.43 -0.91
N ALA A 76 2.72 -2.63 -1.42
CA ALA A 76 2.90 -1.19 -1.56
C ALA A 76 3.05 -0.46 -0.22
N ASN A 77 2.36 -0.91 0.82
CA ASN A 77 2.47 -0.37 2.17
C ASN A 77 3.85 -0.66 2.79
N TYR A 78 4.41 -1.86 2.61
CA TYR A 78 5.79 -2.12 3.01
C TYR A 78 6.78 -1.24 2.24
N ALA A 79 6.67 -1.20 0.91
CA ALA A 79 7.56 -0.41 0.06
C ALA A 79 7.54 1.08 0.42
N GLY A 80 6.35 1.66 0.55
CA GLY A 80 6.13 3.04 0.96
C GLY A 80 6.70 3.32 2.36
N GLY A 81 6.41 2.44 3.32
CA GLY A 81 6.94 2.55 4.68
C GLY A 81 8.46 2.54 4.74
N ILE A 82 9.11 1.66 3.97
CA ILE A 82 10.57 1.56 3.91
C ILE A 82 11.19 2.85 3.38
N VAL A 83 10.69 3.37 2.25
CA VAL A 83 11.32 4.54 1.61
C VAL A 83 11.17 5.79 2.47
N VAL A 84 10.04 5.96 3.18
CA VAL A 84 9.85 7.15 4.02
C VAL A 84 10.76 7.19 5.25
N MET A 85 11.34 6.05 5.63
CA MET A 85 12.33 5.95 6.71
C MET A 85 13.77 6.22 6.23
N LYS A 86 13.97 6.49 4.93
CA LYS A 86 15.28 6.82 4.33
C LYS A 86 15.34 8.31 3.98
N ARG A 87 16.56 8.85 3.81
CA ARG A 87 16.76 10.25 3.38
C ARG A 87 16.82 10.35 1.86
N GLY A 88 16.13 11.34 1.29
CA GLY A 88 16.11 11.60 -0.15
C GLY A 88 15.27 10.60 -0.94
N THR A 89 15.34 10.66 -2.27
CA THR A 89 14.65 9.75 -3.20
C THR A 89 15.28 8.35 -3.19
N ALA A 90 15.17 7.66 -2.06
CA ALA A 90 15.71 6.34 -1.86
C ALA A 90 14.78 5.28 -2.46
N THR A 91 15.37 4.24 -3.05
CA THR A 91 14.62 3.09 -3.57
C THR A 91 14.43 2.03 -2.49
N VAL A 92 13.47 1.12 -2.70
CA VAL A 92 13.35 -0.13 -1.94
C VAL A 92 13.97 -1.27 -2.73
N SER A 93 14.82 -2.07 -2.08
CA SER A 93 15.36 -3.29 -2.67
C SER A 93 14.46 -4.48 -2.42
N ARG A 94 14.62 -5.55 -3.23
CA ARG A 94 13.90 -6.81 -3.05
C ARG A 94 14.12 -7.40 -1.65
N ASP A 95 15.34 -7.38 -1.16
CA ASP A 95 15.69 -8.02 0.12
C ASP A 95 15.11 -7.24 1.30
N GLU A 96 15.09 -5.91 1.26
CA GLU A 96 14.40 -5.09 2.27
C GLU A 96 12.89 -5.37 2.29
N LEU A 97 12.29 -5.52 1.11
CA LEU A 97 10.86 -5.80 0.99
C LEU A 97 10.51 -7.17 1.55
N LEU A 98 11.29 -8.21 1.20
CA LEU A 98 11.11 -9.56 1.73
C LEU A 98 11.30 -9.61 3.24
N HIS A 99 12.36 -8.95 3.75
CA HIS A 99 12.60 -8.87 5.17
C HIS A 99 11.43 -8.21 5.92
N ALA A 100 10.87 -7.12 5.38
CA ALA A 100 9.72 -6.45 5.97
C ALA A 100 8.47 -7.36 6.03
N ILE A 101 8.20 -8.11 4.96
CA ILE A 101 7.07 -9.05 4.88
C ILE A 101 7.24 -10.21 5.88
N GLU A 102 8.46 -10.74 6.04
CA GLU A 102 8.76 -11.83 6.96
C GLU A 102 8.64 -11.39 8.44
N GLN A 103 9.13 -10.19 8.77
CA GLN A 103 9.13 -9.70 10.16
C GLN A 103 7.77 -9.18 10.61
N THR A 104 6.97 -8.66 9.68
CA THR A 104 5.64 -8.14 9.96
C THR A 104 4.66 -8.80 9.01
N PRO A 105 4.05 -9.94 9.40
CA PRO A 105 3.10 -10.63 8.55
C PRO A 105 1.96 -9.69 8.12
N PRO A 106 1.42 -9.88 6.92
CA PRO A 106 0.38 -8.99 6.41
C PRO A 106 -0.84 -9.01 7.34
N ALA A 107 -1.23 -7.83 7.81
CA ALA A 107 -2.41 -7.66 8.64
C ALA A 107 -3.43 -6.82 7.86
N THR A 108 -4.65 -7.34 7.73
CA THR A 108 -5.81 -6.54 7.32
C THR A 108 -6.89 -6.57 8.37
N ARG A 109 -7.69 -5.52 8.36
CA ARG A 109 -8.91 -5.44 9.14
C ARG A 109 -10.06 -5.19 8.18
N PRO A 110 -11.22 -5.86 8.36
CA PRO A 110 -12.43 -5.41 7.71
C PRO A 110 -12.63 -3.94 8.10
N HIS A 111 -12.90 -3.10 7.11
CA HIS A 111 -13.32 -1.74 7.41
C HIS A 111 -14.76 -1.72 7.92
#